data_AF-A0A845CTH4-F1
#
_entry.id   AF-A0A845CTH4-F1
#
_cell.length_a   1.000
_cell.length_b   1.000
_cell.length_c   1.000
_cell.angle_alpha   90.00
_cell.angle_beta   90.00
_cell.angle_gamma   90.00
#
_symmetry.space_group_name_H-M   'P 1'
#
loop_
_entity.id
_entity.type
_entity.pdbx_description
1 polymer ?
#
loop_
_entity_poly.entity_id
_entity_poly.type
_entity_poly.pdbx_seq_one_letter_code
_entity_poly.pdbx_strand_id
1 'polypeptide(L)'
;MSTTARQRLFYSWWESSCERYLRENFGDVSEQIRQNFTRMLFPPQAEPVLPEQALPLSFIHLKLLAGEELGFVLQRMEKLASLFGAQGAKPAVGDLYLMLTSLTSRPGKLSSMVKAQSAFFSLLLRRLANLLDVGIAGDVLRKELSDVWEIQTEQAVNATLEGARGLWRRSNAPYMGLVSLPMNLDSWLDDNGLTESVAEARKMYREVGQEHHLFELIRRLAAIEGLRNSIQAGEDIERISVWENMQAGLMKSLGGVMSGITPWESEIMRPAPPLFISLLAWAGKLQLLDEGETPTAYPGRERLPDWMKDFLSAQHQDGDMLSSSRFTVGGETYIVAGVDASAPPELLSVVIDAPERRDSTTLALRIRFGDGTKKSFPYDLENGRDLLKALYMAEQDDVRLDVIVRGADKVWRFGKSLYLVMTQEHREIWVRRLLSFLEEKFGSDEDRIRLAILRDIRQENDK
;
A
#
# COMPACT_ATOMS: atom_id res chain seq x y z
N MET A 1 -18.47 -22.02 17.56
CA MET A 1 -19.11 -20.77 17.10
C MET A 1 -20.12 -21.10 16.00
N SER A 2 -21.31 -20.51 16.04
CA SER A 2 -22.31 -20.67 14.98
C SER A 2 -21.87 -19.95 13.70
N THR A 3 -22.37 -20.41 12.54
CA THR A 3 -22.12 -19.79 11.22
C THR A 3 -22.47 -18.29 11.21
N THR A 4 -23.55 -17.92 11.89
CA THR A 4 -24.00 -16.53 12.04
C THR A 4 -23.00 -15.64 12.80
N ALA A 5 -22.30 -16.18 13.81
CA ALA A 5 -21.29 -15.43 14.55
C ALA A 5 -20.02 -15.19 13.71
N ARG A 6 -19.64 -16.15 12.86
CA ARG A 6 -18.50 -16.00 11.94
C ARG A 6 -18.78 -15.00 10.82
N GLN A 7 -19.99 -15.03 10.26
CA GLN A 7 -20.43 -14.06 9.26
C GLN A 7 -20.38 -12.64 9.82
N ARG A 8 -20.89 -12.41 11.05
CA ARG A 8 -20.83 -11.09 11.70
C ARG A 8 -19.41 -10.55 11.85
N LEU A 9 -18.46 -11.39 12.29
CA LEU A 9 -17.05 -10.98 12.43
C LEU A 9 -16.40 -10.65 11.07
N PHE A 10 -16.75 -11.40 10.03
CA PHE A 10 -16.29 -11.09 8.67
C PHE A 10 -16.84 -9.75 8.18
N TYR A 11 -18.12 -9.47 8.41
CA TYR A 11 -18.71 -8.18 8.06
C TYR A 11 -18.08 -7.01 8.84
N SER A 12 -17.84 -7.16 10.15
CA SER A 12 -17.23 -6.10 10.96
C SER A 12 -15.80 -5.78 10.53
N TRP A 13 -15.05 -6.77 10.05
CA TRP A 13 -13.70 -6.56 9.51
C TRP A 13 -13.72 -5.67 8.26
N TRP A 14 -14.64 -5.95 7.33
CA TRP A 14 -14.81 -5.13 6.12
C TRP A 14 -15.21 -3.69 6.45
N GLU A 15 -16.13 -3.51 7.40
CA GLU A 15 -16.52 -2.16 7.85
C GLU A 15 -15.33 -1.43 8.47
N SER A 16 -14.63 -2.06 9.40
CA SER A 16 -13.45 -1.46 10.07
C SER A 16 -12.35 -1.10 9.07
N SER A 17 -12.12 -1.93 8.05
CA SER A 17 -11.14 -1.67 6.99
C SER A 17 -11.57 -0.50 6.09
N CYS A 18 -12.86 -0.40 5.76
CA CYS A 18 -13.39 0.74 5.02
C CYS A 18 -13.27 2.03 5.83
N GLU A 19 -13.66 2.02 7.10
CA GLU A 19 -13.53 3.20 7.98
C GLU A 19 -12.09 3.67 8.08
N ARG A 20 -11.15 2.74 8.27
CA ARG A 20 -9.72 3.04 8.31
C ARG A 20 -9.25 3.67 7.02
N TYR A 21 -9.56 3.05 5.88
CA TYR A 21 -9.23 3.58 4.56
C TYR A 21 -9.77 5.00 4.35
N LEU A 22 -11.07 5.22 4.64
CA LEU A 22 -11.72 6.50 4.47
C LEU A 22 -11.11 7.57 5.39
N ARG A 23 -10.88 7.22 6.66
CA ARG A 23 -10.27 8.11 7.64
C ARG A 23 -8.84 8.45 7.26
N GLU A 24 -8.05 7.50 6.78
CA GLU A 24 -6.64 7.71 6.41
C GLU A 24 -6.48 8.60 5.17
N ASN A 25 -7.35 8.46 4.17
CA ASN A 25 -7.19 9.11 2.86
C ASN A 25 -8.06 10.35 2.67
N PHE A 26 -9.21 10.46 3.34
CA PHE A 26 -10.13 11.60 3.16
C PHE A 26 -10.35 12.40 4.46
N GLY A 27 -10.04 11.82 5.62
CA GLY A 27 -10.11 12.52 6.90
C GLY A 27 -11.48 13.07 7.26
N ASP A 28 -11.53 14.31 7.74
CA ASP A 28 -12.76 14.91 8.30
C ASP A 28 -13.85 15.15 7.24
N VAL A 29 -13.46 15.26 5.97
CA VAL A 29 -14.41 15.39 4.85
C VAL A 29 -14.88 14.04 4.30
N SER A 30 -14.36 12.92 4.81
CA SER A 30 -14.72 11.56 4.37
C SER A 30 -16.23 11.33 4.38
N GLU A 31 -16.90 11.75 5.45
CA GLU A 31 -18.33 11.58 5.63
C GLU A 31 -19.13 12.40 4.61
N GLN A 32 -18.72 13.66 4.38
CA GLN A 32 -19.35 14.53 3.41
C GLN A 32 -19.23 13.98 1.99
N ILE A 33 -18.02 13.55 1.60
CA ILE A 33 -17.77 12.94 0.29
C ILE A 33 -18.60 11.65 0.14
N ARG A 34 -18.63 10.80 1.17
CA ARG A 34 -19.40 9.54 1.17
C ARG A 34 -20.89 9.79 1.01
N GLN A 35 -21.47 10.73 1.74
CA GLN A 35 -22.89 11.08 1.62
C GLN A 35 -23.23 11.60 0.22
N ASN A 36 -22.37 12.44 -0.36
CA ASN A 36 -22.59 12.98 -1.70
C ASN A 36 -22.53 11.87 -2.77
N PHE A 37 -21.51 11.01 -2.73
CA PHE A 37 -21.42 9.86 -3.63
C PHE A 37 -22.58 8.88 -3.45
N THR A 38 -23.05 8.69 -2.21
CA THR A 38 -24.19 7.82 -1.92
C THR A 38 -25.45 8.34 -2.60
N ARG A 39 -25.78 9.62 -2.41
CA ARG A 39 -26.96 10.25 -3.05
C ARG A 39 -26.88 10.22 -4.58
N MET A 40 -25.68 10.18 -5.14
CA MET A 40 -25.45 10.21 -6.58
C MET A 40 -25.50 8.83 -7.23
N LEU A 41 -24.88 7.82 -6.60
CA LEU A 41 -24.71 6.49 -7.19
C LEU A 41 -25.83 5.53 -6.84
N PHE A 42 -26.55 5.78 -5.75
CA PHE A 42 -27.59 4.89 -5.25
C PHE A 42 -28.95 5.58 -5.33
N PRO A 43 -30.04 4.83 -5.57
CA PRO A 43 -31.38 5.40 -5.55
C PRO A 43 -31.74 5.90 -4.13
N PRO A 44 -32.64 6.89 -3.99
CA PRO A 44 -32.92 7.53 -2.69
C PRO A 44 -33.37 6.58 -1.58
N GLN A 45 -34.01 5.47 -1.95
CA GLN A 45 -34.48 4.42 -1.05
C GLN A 45 -33.44 3.33 -0.73
N ALA A 46 -32.25 3.38 -1.33
CA ALA A 46 -31.20 2.40 -1.05
C ALA A 46 -30.53 2.70 0.30
N GLU A 47 -30.23 1.62 1.03
CA GLU A 47 -29.42 1.64 2.24
C GLU A 47 -28.12 0.85 1.98
N PRO A 48 -27.20 1.40 1.16
CA PRO A 48 -25.99 0.68 0.80
C PRO A 48 -25.09 0.50 2.02
N VAL A 49 -24.45 -0.67 2.11
CA VAL A 49 -23.48 -0.94 3.18
C VAL A 49 -22.20 -0.12 2.97
N LEU A 50 -21.44 0.12 4.04
CA LEU A 50 -20.22 0.92 3.97
C LEU A 50 -19.24 0.47 2.85
N PRO A 51 -18.98 -0.82 2.64
CA PRO A 51 -18.09 -1.23 1.55
C PRO A 51 -18.67 -1.01 0.15
N GLU A 52 -20.00 -1.01 -0.02
CA GLU A 52 -20.64 -0.67 -1.30
C GLU A 52 -20.45 0.81 -1.61
N GLN A 53 -20.50 1.67 -0.60
CA GLN A 53 -20.23 3.09 -0.74
C GLN A 53 -18.73 3.37 -0.94
N ALA A 54 -17.86 2.63 -0.26
CA ALA A 54 -16.41 2.79 -0.34
C ALA A 54 -15.82 2.31 -1.67
N LEU A 55 -16.44 1.32 -2.33
CA LEU A 55 -15.96 0.80 -3.62
C LEU A 55 -15.84 1.88 -4.71
N PRO A 56 -16.92 2.60 -5.10
CA PRO A 56 -16.81 3.64 -6.11
C PRO A 56 -15.90 4.78 -5.67
N LEU A 57 -15.89 5.13 -4.38
CA LEU A 57 -14.94 6.12 -3.84
C LEU A 57 -13.50 5.68 -4.06
N SER A 58 -13.16 4.42 -3.76
CA SER A 58 -11.80 3.90 -3.94
C SER A 58 -11.37 3.83 -5.39
N PHE A 59 -12.30 3.51 -6.31
CA PHE A 59 -12.02 3.54 -7.73
C PHE A 59 -11.73 4.96 -8.24
N ILE A 60 -12.55 5.94 -7.87
CA ILE A 60 -12.34 7.34 -8.26
C ILE A 60 -11.07 7.89 -7.62
N HIS A 61 -10.79 7.55 -6.36
CA HIS A 61 -9.54 7.87 -5.69
C HIS A 61 -8.34 7.37 -6.49
N LEU A 62 -8.36 6.09 -6.87
CA LEU A 62 -7.29 5.48 -7.66
C LEU A 62 -7.07 6.20 -9.00
N LYS A 63 -8.15 6.59 -9.71
CA LYS A 63 -8.04 7.32 -10.98
C LYS A 63 -7.44 8.72 -10.82
N LEU A 64 -7.86 9.44 -9.78
CA LEU A 64 -7.31 10.75 -9.46
C LEU A 64 -5.82 10.66 -9.10
N LEU A 65 -5.41 9.68 -8.30
CA LEU A 65 -4.00 9.46 -7.97
C LEU A 65 -3.15 9.03 -9.17
N ALA A 66 -3.75 8.31 -10.12
CA ALA A 66 -3.11 7.95 -11.37
C ALA A 66 -2.91 9.17 -12.31
N GLY A 67 -3.35 10.37 -11.91
CA GLY A 67 -3.22 11.59 -12.69
C GLY A 67 -4.21 11.70 -13.84
N GLU A 68 -5.33 10.96 -13.79
CA GLU A 68 -6.35 11.03 -14.83
C GLU A 68 -7.07 12.38 -14.81
N GLU A 69 -7.36 12.94 -15.98
CA GLU A 69 -8.01 14.25 -16.06
C GLU A 69 -9.43 14.19 -15.47
N LEU A 70 -9.82 15.25 -14.75
CA LEU A 70 -11.12 15.37 -14.10
C LEU A 70 -12.31 15.06 -15.03
N GLY A 71 -12.22 15.47 -16.31
CA GLY A 71 -13.26 15.19 -17.30
C GLY A 71 -13.50 13.70 -17.53
N PHE A 72 -12.44 12.89 -17.63
CA PHE A 72 -12.55 11.44 -17.77
C PHE A 72 -13.02 10.78 -16.47
N VAL A 73 -12.56 11.27 -15.32
CA VAL A 73 -13.02 10.78 -14.02
C VAL A 73 -14.54 10.99 -13.84
N LEU A 74 -15.06 12.14 -14.26
CA LEU A 74 -16.51 12.41 -14.27
C LEU A 74 -17.27 11.41 -15.16
N GLN A 75 -16.79 11.14 -16.37
CA GLN A 75 -17.43 10.17 -17.27
C GLN A 75 -17.47 8.76 -16.66
N ARG A 76 -16.41 8.36 -15.95
CA ARG A 76 -16.38 7.08 -15.23
C ARG A 76 -17.40 7.03 -14.11
N MET A 77 -17.56 8.11 -13.35
CA MET A 77 -18.59 8.19 -12.31
C MET A 77 -20.00 8.04 -12.89
N GLU A 78 -20.27 8.61 -14.06
CA GLU A 78 -21.55 8.42 -14.75
C GLU A 78 -21.79 6.95 -15.11
N LYS A 79 -20.76 6.21 -15.56
CA LYS A 79 -20.86 4.76 -15.79
C LYS A 79 -21.17 4.00 -14.50
N LEU A 80 -20.55 4.37 -13.38
CA LEU A 80 -20.80 3.73 -12.08
C LEU A 80 -22.25 3.89 -11.60
N ALA A 81 -22.90 5.03 -11.88
CA ALA A 81 -24.28 5.26 -11.46
C ALA A 81 -25.23 4.17 -11.99
N SER A 82 -25.02 3.73 -13.24
CA SER A 82 -25.79 2.63 -13.83
C SER A 82 -25.59 1.30 -13.10
N LEU A 83 -24.38 1.05 -12.59
CA LEU A 83 -24.03 -0.19 -11.90
C LEU A 83 -24.68 -0.30 -10.51
N PHE A 84 -24.89 0.84 -9.85
CA PHE A 84 -25.49 0.93 -8.52
C PHE A 84 -26.98 1.35 -8.55
N GLY A 85 -27.56 1.47 -9.74
CA GLY A 85 -29.00 1.65 -9.93
C GLY A 85 -29.51 3.09 -9.80
N ALA A 86 -28.63 4.09 -9.85
CA ALA A 86 -29.04 5.48 -9.92
C ALA A 86 -29.42 5.90 -11.35
N GLN A 87 -30.44 6.77 -11.46
CA GLN A 87 -30.87 7.37 -12.73
C GLN A 87 -30.28 8.78 -12.87
N GLY A 88 -29.09 8.87 -13.49
CA GLY A 88 -28.66 10.08 -14.21
C GLY A 88 -28.22 11.31 -13.41
N ALA A 89 -27.74 11.16 -12.17
CA ALA A 89 -27.11 12.27 -11.44
C ALA A 89 -25.70 12.55 -11.99
N LYS A 90 -25.41 13.80 -12.33
CA LYS A 90 -24.06 14.24 -12.73
C LYS A 90 -23.28 14.71 -11.49
N PRO A 91 -22.00 14.31 -11.34
CA PRO A 91 -21.21 14.75 -10.21
C PRO A 91 -20.98 16.26 -10.27
N ALA A 92 -21.07 16.94 -9.12
CA ALA A 92 -20.57 18.30 -9.04
C ALA A 92 -19.04 18.25 -9.09
N VAL A 93 -18.42 19.10 -9.91
CA VAL A 93 -16.95 19.25 -9.97
C VAL A 93 -16.37 19.53 -8.57
N GLY A 94 -17.15 20.20 -7.71
CA GLY A 94 -16.80 20.45 -6.32
C GLY A 94 -16.55 19.21 -5.47
N ASP A 95 -17.21 18.08 -5.73
CA ASP A 95 -17.01 16.85 -4.94
C ASP A 95 -15.69 16.17 -5.28
N LEU A 96 -15.35 16.11 -6.58
CA LEU A 96 -14.03 15.64 -7.03
C LEU A 96 -12.92 16.58 -6.58
N TYR A 97 -13.20 17.88 -6.54
CA TYR A 97 -12.27 18.86 -6.01
C TYR A 97 -12.05 18.66 -4.50
N LEU A 98 -13.11 18.49 -3.71
CA LEU A 98 -13.01 18.19 -2.28
C LEU A 98 -12.20 16.90 -2.05
N MET A 99 -12.48 15.87 -2.83
CA MET A 99 -11.72 14.63 -2.82
C MET A 99 -10.24 14.89 -3.12
N LEU A 100 -9.91 15.52 -4.24
CA LEU A 100 -8.51 15.90 -4.58
C LEU A 100 -7.82 16.69 -3.47
N THR A 101 -8.51 17.66 -2.87
CA THR A 101 -7.95 18.44 -1.76
C THR A 101 -7.73 17.59 -0.52
N SER A 102 -8.62 16.64 -0.22
CA SER A 102 -8.44 15.72 0.91
C SER A 102 -7.26 14.76 0.69
N LEU A 103 -6.96 14.40 -0.56
CA LEU A 103 -5.80 13.57 -0.91
C LEU A 103 -4.46 14.29 -0.70
N THR A 104 -4.46 15.63 -0.72
CA THR A 104 -3.24 16.44 -0.64
C THR A 104 -3.08 17.16 0.70
N SER A 105 -4.09 17.20 1.57
CA SER A 105 -4.18 18.18 2.68
C SER A 105 -3.79 17.69 4.06
N ARG A 106 -3.07 16.57 4.21
CA ARG A 106 -2.56 16.17 5.53
C ARG A 106 -1.07 16.50 5.69
N PRO A 107 -0.69 17.31 6.70
CA PRO A 107 0.70 17.44 7.11
C PRO A 107 1.32 16.05 7.33
N GLY A 108 2.48 15.78 6.71
CA GLY A 108 3.24 14.56 6.92
C GLY A 108 2.72 13.27 6.26
N LYS A 109 1.61 13.29 5.51
CA LYS A 109 1.10 12.09 4.80
C LYS A 109 0.66 12.40 3.37
N LEU A 110 1.37 11.82 2.41
CA LEU A 110 0.96 11.73 1.02
C LEU A 110 -0.09 10.62 0.87
N SER A 111 -1.15 10.87 0.11
CA SER A 111 -2.06 9.81 -0.32
C SER A 111 -1.28 8.77 -1.12
N SER A 112 -1.54 7.49 -0.87
CA SER A 112 -0.83 6.36 -1.47
C SER A 112 -1.68 5.71 -2.56
N MET A 113 -1.11 5.62 -3.77
CA MET A 113 -1.73 4.91 -4.90
C MET A 113 -1.86 3.43 -4.57
N VAL A 114 -0.89 2.84 -3.88
CA VAL A 114 -0.95 1.44 -3.47
C VAL A 114 -2.10 1.21 -2.49
N LYS A 115 -2.29 2.07 -1.49
CA LYS A 115 -3.45 1.97 -0.58
C LYS A 115 -4.78 2.10 -1.32
N ALA A 116 -4.89 3.03 -2.27
CA ALA A 116 -6.08 3.19 -3.10
C ALA A 116 -6.33 1.95 -3.98
N GLN A 117 -5.27 1.38 -4.56
CA GLN A 117 -5.31 0.16 -5.35
C GLN A 117 -5.74 -1.05 -4.51
N SER A 118 -5.13 -1.24 -3.34
CA SER A 118 -5.48 -2.30 -2.40
C SER A 118 -6.93 -2.21 -1.97
N ALA A 119 -7.40 -1.01 -1.63
CA ALA A 119 -8.81 -0.78 -1.29
C ALA A 119 -9.74 -1.13 -2.45
N PHE A 120 -9.47 -0.59 -3.64
CA PHE A 120 -10.27 -0.85 -4.83
C PHE A 120 -10.39 -2.34 -5.14
N PHE A 121 -9.28 -3.06 -5.25
CA PHE A 121 -9.30 -4.47 -5.59
C PHE A 121 -9.91 -5.33 -4.46
N SER A 122 -9.66 -5.01 -3.20
CA SER A 122 -10.30 -5.73 -2.07
C SER A 122 -11.82 -5.58 -2.11
N LEU A 123 -12.31 -4.36 -2.32
CA LEU A 123 -13.74 -4.06 -2.37
C LEU A 123 -14.40 -4.61 -3.64
N LEU A 124 -13.70 -4.59 -4.78
CA LEU A 124 -14.16 -5.18 -6.03
C LEU A 124 -14.31 -6.69 -5.89
N LEU A 125 -13.30 -7.39 -5.35
CA LEU A 125 -13.37 -8.83 -5.12
C LEU A 125 -14.53 -9.19 -4.20
N ARG A 126 -14.77 -8.40 -3.15
CA ARG A 126 -15.94 -8.58 -2.26
C ARG A 126 -17.26 -8.41 -3.00
N ARG A 127 -17.39 -7.38 -3.83
CA ARG A 127 -18.59 -7.18 -4.66
C ARG A 127 -18.85 -8.39 -5.56
N LEU A 128 -17.84 -8.82 -6.30
CA LEU A 128 -17.96 -9.95 -7.22
C LEU A 128 -18.26 -11.26 -6.48
N ALA A 129 -17.65 -11.48 -5.31
CA ALA A 129 -17.96 -12.62 -4.46
C ALA A 129 -19.43 -12.64 -4.02
N ASN A 130 -19.99 -11.48 -3.65
CA ASN A 130 -21.42 -11.35 -3.32
C ASN A 130 -22.32 -11.59 -4.54
N LEU A 131 -21.93 -11.12 -5.73
CA LEU A 131 -22.68 -11.36 -6.97
C LEU A 131 -22.67 -12.84 -7.38
N LEU A 132 -21.55 -13.53 -7.17
CA LEU A 132 -21.45 -14.98 -7.36
C LEU A 132 -22.38 -15.73 -6.39
N ASP A 133 -22.49 -15.26 -5.15
CA ASP A 133 -23.34 -15.86 -4.12
C ASP A 133 -24.83 -15.84 -4.50
N VAL A 134 -25.28 -14.75 -5.12
CA VAL A 134 -26.66 -14.61 -5.64
C VAL A 134 -26.85 -15.18 -7.05
N GLY A 135 -25.84 -15.85 -7.60
CA GLY A 135 -25.96 -16.60 -8.86
C GLY A 135 -25.79 -15.78 -10.14
N ILE A 136 -25.15 -14.61 -10.10
CA ILE A 136 -24.86 -13.85 -11.33
C ILE A 136 -23.88 -14.63 -12.21
N ALA A 137 -24.22 -14.73 -13.51
CA ALA A 137 -23.43 -15.47 -14.49
C ALA A 137 -22.04 -14.84 -14.73
N GLY A 138 -21.03 -15.69 -14.95
CA GLY A 138 -19.65 -15.25 -15.15
C GLY A 138 -19.45 -14.29 -16.34
N ASP A 139 -20.23 -14.44 -17.41
CA ASP A 139 -20.16 -13.55 -18.59
C ASP A 139 -20.64 -12.13 -18.27
N VAL A 140 -21.61 -12.00 -17.35
CA VAL A 140 -22.10 -10.69 -16.88
C VAL A 140 -21.00 -10.01 -16.05
N LEU A 141 -20.36 -10.74 -15.14
CA LEU A 141 -19.27 -10.21 -14.32
C LEU A 141 -18.05 -9.83 -15.17
N ARG A 142 -17.72 -10.65 -16.18
CA ARG A 142 -16.67 -10.36 -17.15
C ARG A 142 -16.93 -9.06 -17.90
N LYS A 143 -18.16 -8.84 -18.34
CA LYS A 143 -18.57 -7.58 -18.99
C LYS A 143 -18.52 -6.39 -18.03
N GLU A 144 -18.94 -6.56 -16.78
CA GLU A 144 -18.81 -5.51 -15.75
C GLU A 144 -17.34 -5.11 -15.56
N LEU A 145 -16.43 -6.09 -15.47
CA LEU A 145 -14.99 -5.87 -15.33
C LEU A 145 -14.39 -5.09 -16.51
N SER A 146 -14.79 -5.38 -17.75
CA SER A 146 -14.29 -4.67 -18.93
C SER A 146 -14.91 -3.29 -19.11
N ASP A 147 -16.24 -3.18 -18.97
CA ASP A 147 -16.99 -2.01 -19.43
C ASP A 147 -17.06 -0.89 -18.37
N VAL A 148 -17.12 -1.29 -17.10
CA VAL A 148 -17.29 -0.36 -15.97
C VAL A 148 -15.97 -0.15 -15.24
N TRP A 149 -15.31 -1.24 -14.83
CA TRP A 149 -14.07 -1.19 -14.07
C TRP A 149 -12.82 -1.04 -14.95
N GLU A 150 -12.98 -1.21 -16.27
CA GLU A 150 -11.95 -1.04 -17.30
C GLU A 150 -10.71 -1.90 -17.08
N ILE A 151 -10.91 -3.14 -16.64
CA ILE A 151 -9.88 -4.18 -16.57
C ILE A 151 -9.74 -4.78 -17.97
N GLN A 152 -8.72 -4.32 -18.70
CA GLN A 152 -8.61 -4.53 -20.16
C GLN A 152 -8.00 -5.87 -20.58
N THR A 153 -7.22 -6.54 -19.72
CA THR A 153 -6.53 -7.78 -20.11
C THR A 153 -7.31 -9.00 -19.67
N GLU A 154 -7.44 -9.98 -20.58
CA GLU A 154 -8.10 -11.26 -20.31
C GLU A 154 -7.48 -11.99 -19.11
N GLN A 155 -6.16 -11.89 -18.97
CA GLN A 155 -5.44 -12.44 -17.82
C GLN A 155 -5.87 -11.77 -16.50
N ALA A 156 -5.98 -10.43 -16.46
CA ALA A 156 -6.41 -9.72 -15.25
C ALA A 156 -7.88 -9.98 -14.93
N VAL A 157 -8.75 -10.09 -15.94
CA VAL A 157 -10.15 -10.48 -15.79
C VAL A 157 -10.25 -11.87 -15.15
N ASN A 158 -9.52 -12.86 -15.69
CA ASN A 158 -9.53 -14.22 -15.16
C ASN A 158 -8.98 -14.28 -13.73
N ALA A 159 -7.86 -13.61 -13.46
CA ALA A 159 -7.30 -13.52 -12.10
C ALA A 159 -8.28 -12.88 -11.10
N THR A 160 -8.99 -11.82 -11.51
CA THR A 160 -9.99 -11.15 -10.67
C THR A 160 -11.19 -12.06 -10.38
N LEU A 161 -11.68 -12.78 -11.39
CA LEU A 161 -12.78 -13.73 -11.22
C LEU A 161 -12.38 -14.95 -10.37
N GLU A 162 -11.16 -15.46 -10.55
CA GLU A 162 -10.62 -16.51 -9.69
C GLU A 162 -10.49 -16.05 -8.25
N GLY A 163 -10.00 -14.82 -8.02
CA GLY A 163 -9.94 -14.25 -6.68
C GLY A 163 -11.31 -14.05 -6.05
N ALA A 164 -12.30 -13.59 -6.82
CA ALA A 164 -13.67 -13.45 -6.35
C ALA A 164 -14.29 -14.81 -5.97
N ARG A 165 -14.05 -15.86 -6.77
CA ARG A 165 -14.47 -17.24 -6.44
C ARG A 165 -13.76 -17.78 -5.21
N GLY A 166 -12.47 -17.49 -5.06
CA GLY A 166 -11.70 -17.86 -3.88
C GLY A 166 -12.25 -17.20 -2.62
N LEU A 167 -12.52 -15.89 -2.68
CA LEU A 167 -13.15 -15.15 -1.58
C LEU A 167 -14.55 -15.67 -1.27
N TRP A 168 -15.41 -15.86 -2.28
CA TRP A 168 -16.76 -16.40 -2.14
C TRP A 168 -16.79 -17.76 -1.42
N ARG A 169 -15.90 -18.69 -1.79
CA ARG A 169 -15.78 -19.99 -1.11
C ARG A 169 -15.44 -19.81 0.37
N ARG A 170 -14.47 -18.94 0.68
CA ARG A 170 -14.04 -18.68 2.06
C ARG A 170 -15.11 -17.98 2.91
N SER A 171 -15.87 -17.06 2.31
CA SER A 171 -16.98 -16.38 2.98
C SER A 171 -18.10 -17.35 3.40
N ASN A 172 -18.29 -18.44 2.63
CA ASN A 172 -19.25 -19.49 2.96
C ASN A 172 -18.73 -20.49 4.01
N ALA A 173 -17.43 -20.83 3.98
CA ALA A 173 -16.76 -21.44 5.12
C ALA A 173 -15.26 -21.11 5.15
N PRO A 174 -14.65 -20.79 6.31
CA PRO A 174 -13.23 -20.42 6.41
C PRO A 174 -12.26 -21.51 5.92
N TYR A 175 -12.68 -22.77 5.93
CA TYR A 175 -11.93 -23.91 5.42
C TYR A 175 -12.26 -24.24 3.95
N MET A 176 -13.34 -23.68 3.38
CA MET A 176 -13.66 -23.86 1.96
C MET A 176 -12.65 -23.08 1.12
N GLY A 177 -11.85 -23.83 0.34
CA GLY A 177 -10.72 -23.33 -0.44
C GLY A 177 -9.38 -23.92 0.01
N LEU A 178 -9.31 -24.42 1.24
CA LEU A 178 -8.17 -25.17 1.75
C LEU A 178 -8.34 -26.65 1.42
N VAL A 179 -7.33 -27.28 0.82
CA VAL A 179 -7.37 -28.74 0.64
C VAL A 179 -7.28 -29.38 2.03
N SER A 180 -8.12 -30.38 2.32
CA SER A 180 -8.03 -31.10 3.59
C SER A 180 -6.66 -31.75 3.73
N LEU A 181 -6.07 -31.61 4.91
CA LEU A 181 -4.89 -32.38 5.28
C LEU A 181 -5.33 -33.80 5.68
N PRO A 182 -4.58 -34.85 5.34
CA PRO A 182 -4.91 -36.22 5.74
C PRO A 182 -4.78 -36.48 7.25
N MET A 183 -4.33 -35.51 8.03
CA MET A 183 -4.08 -35.62 9.47
C MET A 183 -4.51 -34.37 10.25
N ASN A 184 -4.57 -34.49 11.57
CA ASN A 184 -4.65 -33.33 12.47
C ASN A 184 -3.29 -32.63 12.51
N LEU A 185 -3.26 -31.36 12.09
CA LEU A 185 -2.01 -30.59 12.01
C LEU A 185 -1.37 -30.36 13.38
N ASP A 186 -2.13 -30.07 14.43
CA ASP A 186 -1.55 -29.77 15.76
C ASP A 186 -0.93 -31.02 16.37
N SER A 187 -1.63 -32.17 16.29
CA SER A 187 -1.10 -33.46 16.75
C SER A 187 0.18 -33.81 16.01
N TRP A 188 0.19 -33.66 14.68
CA TRP A 188 1.37 -33.98 13.89
C TRP A 188 2.56 -33.09 14.22
N LEU A 189 2.34 -31.77 14.41
CA LEU A 189 3.41 -30.83 14.79
C LEU A 189 4.01 -31.18 16.15
N ASP A 190 3.17 -31.59 17.10
CA ASP A 190 3.59 -32.01 18.43
C ASP A 190 4.42 -33.32 18.40
N ASP A 191 3.92 -34.33 17.69
CA ASP A 191 4.61 -35.61 17.48
C ASP A 191 5.99 -35.43 16.82
N ASN A 192 6.16 -34.34 16.07
CA ASN A 192 7.39 -34.01 15.35
C ASN A 192 8.30 -33.01 16.09
N GLY A 193 7.93 -32.54 17.28
CA GLY A 193 8.73 -31.62 18.08
C GLY A 193 8.78 -30.19 17.54
N LEU A 194 7.82 -29.78 16.72
CA LEU A 194 7.80 -28.49 16.02
C LEU A 194 6.93 -27.42 16.71
N THR A 195 6.29 -27.77 17.83
CA THR A 195 5.34 -26.91 18.54
C THR A 195 5.92 -25.53 18.87
N GLU A 196 7.16 -25.46 19.37
CA GLU A 196 7.81 -24.19 19.72
C GLU A 196 8.20 -23.38 18.48
N SER A 197 8.79 -24.02 17.46
CA SER A 197 9.19 -23.38 16.20
C SER A 197 7.98 -22.74 15.49
N VAL A 198 6.85 -23.46 15.44
CA VAL A 198 5.59 -22.94 14.86
C VAL A 198 4.97 -21.85 15.74
N ALA A 199 5.04 -21.97 17.08
CA ALA A 199 4.57 -20.92 17.98
C ALA A 199 5.38 -19.62 17.81
N GLU A 200 6.70 -19.72 17.59
CA GLU A 200 7.57 -18.58 17.29
C GLU A 200 7.21 -17.98 15.93
N ALA A 201 7.08 -18.79 14.89
CA ALA A 201 6.68 -18.32 13.56
C ALA A 201 5.31 -17.63 13.58
N ARG A 202 4.37 -18.14 14.39
CA ARG A 202 3.05 -17.53 14.57
C ARG A 202 3.13 -16.14 15.18
N LYS A 203 4.16 -15.81 15.97
CA LYS A 203 4.34 -14.47 16.53
C LYS A 203 4.53 -13.41 15.43
N MET A 204 5.01 -13.79 14.24
CA MET A 204 5.14 -12.90 13.08
C MET A 204 3.79 -12.42 12.52
N TYR A 205 2.69 -13.12 12.87
CA TYR A 205 1.32 -12.81 12.42
C TYR A 205 0.42 -12.32 13.58
N ARG A 206 0.99 -11.80 14.68
CA ARG A 206 0.24 -11.41 15.89
C ARG A 206 -0.94 -10.48 15.60
N GLU A 207 -0.77 -9.52 14.69
CA GLU A 207 -1.82 -8.56 14.33
C GLU A 207 -3.03 -9.24 13.68
N VAL A 208 -2.78 -10.32 12.93
CA VAL A 208 -3.83 -11.11 12.26
C VAL A 208 -4.46 -12.14 13.20
N GLY A 209 -3.87 -12.38 14.38
CA GLY A 209 -4.39 -13.33 15.37
C GLY A 209 -5.78 -12.98 15.92
N GLN A 210 -6.22 -11.73 15.72
CA GLN A 210 -7.56 -11.26 16.07
C GLN A 210 -8.60 -11.54 14.96
N GLU A 211 -8.13 -11.85 13.74
CA GLU A 211 -8.96 -12.02 12.54
C GLU A 211 -9.39 -13.47 12.33
N HIS A 212 -10.54 -13.80 12.91
CA HIS A 212 -11.08 -15.17 12.96
C HIS A 212 -11.27 -15.81 11.58
N HIS A 213 -11.48 -15.02 10.53
CA HIS A 213 -11.66 -15.51 9.17
C HIS A 213 -10.34 -15.94 8.50
N LEU A 214 -9.19 -15.49 9.00
CA LEU A 214 -7.85 -15.83 8.50
C LEU A 214 -7.15 -16.89 9.36
N PHE A 215 -7.74 -17.29 10.48
CA PHE A 215 -7.13 -18.17 11.48
C PHE A 215 -6.48 -19.44 10.87
N GLU A 216 -7.21 -20.20 10.06
CA GLU A 216 -6.72 -21.47 9.52
C GLU A 216 -5.64 -21.26 8.45
N LEU A 217 -5.70 -20.16 7.70
CA LEU A 217 -4.64 -19.76 6.76
C LEU A 217 -3.35 -19.44 7.51
N ILE A 218 -3.42 -18.58 8.54
CA ILE A 218 -2.26 -18.21 9.36
C ILE A 218 -1.67 -19.43 10.03
N ARG A 219 -2.52 -20.33 10.55
CA ARG A 219 -2.07 -21.57 11.18
C ARG A 219 -1.20 -22.41 10.24
N ARG A 220 -1.59 -22.54 8.97
CA ARG A 220 -0.82 -23.26 7.95
C ARG A 220 0.42 -22.50 7.50
N LEU A 221 0.34 -21.18 7.35
CA LEU A 221 1.51 -20.34 7.05
C LEU A 221 2.56 -20.41 8.15
N ALA A 222 2.17 -20.26 9.41
CA ALA A 222 3.06 -20.40 10.56
C ALA A 222 3.68 -21.81 10.64
N ALA A 223 2.92 -22.86 10.30
CA ALA A 223 3.46 -24.21 10.21
C ALA A 223 4.51 -24.36 9.10
N ILE A 224 4.26 -23.79 7.91
CA ILE A 224 5.23 -23.77 6.79
C ILE A 224 6.51 -23.04 7.18
N GLU A 225 6.38 -21.89 7.84
CA GLU A 225 7.49 -21.06 8.30
C GLU A 225 8.30 -21.75 9.40
N GLY A 226 7.64 -22.35 10.41
CA GLY A 226 8.31 -23.13 11.45
C GLY A 226 9.06 -24.33 10.88
N LEU A 227 8.43 -25.09 9.97
CA LEU A 227 9.09 -26.17 9.23
C LEU A 227 10.30 -25.67 8.44
N ARG A 228 10.17 -24.55 7.73
CA ARG A 228 11.29 -23.98 6.96
C ARG A 228 12.48 -23.66 7.85
N ASN A 229 12.22 -23.01 8.98
CA ASN A 229 13.26 -22.59 9.91
C ASN A 229 13.96 -23.81 10.53
N SER A 230 13.20 -24.81 10.98
CA SER A 230 13.75 -26.05 11.54
C SER A 230 14.55 -26.89 10.53
N ILE A 231 14.11 -26.96 9.27
CA ILE A 231 14.86 -27.59 8.17
C ILE A 231 16.18 -26.85 7.92
N GLN A 232 16.13 -25.51 7.82
CA GLN A 232 17.32 -24.69 7.56
C GLN A 232 18.34 -24.72 8.70
N ALA A 233 17.87 -24.80 9.94
CA ALA A 233 18.71 -24.93 11.12
C ALA A 233 19.31 -26.34 11.28
N GLY A 234 18.81 -27.34 10.54
CA GLY A 234 19.30 -28.71 10.60
C GLY A 234 19.04 -29.39 11.95
N GLU A 235 17.93 -29.05 12.61
CA GLU A 235 17.63 -29.44 14.00
C GLU A 235 17.52 -30.97 14.18
N ASP A 236 17.02 -31.69 13.17
CA ASP A 236 16.95 -33.17 13.17
C ASP A 236 17.08 -33.73 11.75
N ILE A 237 18.29 -34.18 11.40
CA ILE A 237 18.66 -34.66 10.07
C ILE A 237 17.82 -35.87 9.62
N GLU A 238 17.40 -36.73 10.56
CA GLU A 238 16.62 -37.93 10.23
C GLU A 238 15.17 -37.58 9.86
N ARG A 239 14.66 -36.45 10.34
CA ARG A 239 13.28 -35.98 10.12
C ARG A 239 13.13 -34.98 8.97
N ILE A 240 14.22 -34.43 8.42
CA ILE A 240 14.17 -33.41 7.35
C ILE A 240 13.26 -33.84 6.20
N SER A 241 13.41 -35.06 5.68
CA SER A 241 12.59 -35.54 4.56
C SER A 241 11.09 -35.61 4.88
N VAL A 242 10.74 -35.93 6.13
CA VAL A 242 9.35 -35.95 6.62
C VAL A 242 8.80 -34.53 6.74
N TRP A 243 9.62 -33.60 7.21
CA TRP A 243 9.29 -32.17 7.33
C TRP A 243 9.12 -31.49 5.96
N GLU A 244 10.00 -31.76 5.00
CA GLU A 244 9.89 -31.27 3.63
C GLU A 244 8.60 -31.75 2.94
N ASN A 245 8.26 -33.04 3.10
CA ASN A 245 7.02 -33.59 2.58
C ASN A 245 5.78 -32.94 3.20
N MET A 246 5.79 -32.68 4.51
CA MET A 246 4.72 -31.94 5.16
C MET A 246 4.63 -30.50 4.66
N GLN A 247 5.76 -29.80 4.53
CA GLN A 247 5.80 -28.43 4.03
C GLN A 247 5.20 -28.34 2.62
N ALA A 248 5.57 -29.26 1.72
CA ALA A 248 4.98 -29.35 0.39
C ALA A 248 3.46 -29.65 0.45
N GLY A 249 3.04 -30.54 1.35
CA GLY A 249 1.63 -30.84 1.61
C GLY A 249 0.84 -29.60 2.05
N LEU A 250 1.38 -28.81 2.98
CA LEU A 250 0.80 -27.56 3.45
C LEU A 250 0.76 -26.49 2.34
N MET A 251 1.82 -26.35 1.54
CA MET A 251 1.84 -25.43 0.41
C MET A 251 0.77 -25.77 -0.64
N LYS A 252 0.64 -27.05 -1.00
CA LYS A 252 -0.44 -27.54 -1.88
C LYS A 252 -1.82 -27.26 -1.28
N SER A 253 -1.91 -27.38 0.04
CA SER A 253 -3.13 -27.12 0.80
C SER A 253 -3.63 -25.69 0.69
N LEU A 254 -2.69 -24.73 0.64
CA LEU A 254 -2.96 -23.30 0.52
C LEU A 254 -3.32 -22.85 -0.89
N GLY A 255 -2.96 -23.62 -1.93
CA GLY A 255 -3.07 -23.18 -3.33
C GLY A 255 -4.45 -22.66 -3.74
N GLY A 256 -5.53 -23.26 -3.23
CA GLY A 256 -6.91 -22.80 -3.51
C GLY A 256 -7.30 -21.52 -2.77
N VAL A 257 -6.75 -21.27 -1.58
CA VAL A 257 -7.03 -20.07 -0.77
C VAL A 257 -6.22 -18.87 -1.21
N MET A 258 -4.97 -19.07 -1.62
CA MET A 258 -4.08 -17.96 -1.98
C MET A 258 -4.66 -17.09 -3.10
N SER A 259 -5.40 -17.68 -4.04
CA SER A 259 -6.11 -16.95 -5.09
C SER A 259 -7.17 -15.98 -4.54
N GLY A 260 -7.82 -16.32 -3.43
CA GLY A 260 -8.90 -15.54 -2.83
C GLY A 260 -8.46 -14.51 -1.80
N ILE A 261 -7.16 -14.39 -1.53
CA ILE A 261 -6.62 -13.39 -0.60
C ILE A 261 -6.72 -12.01 -1.22
N THR A 262 -7.42 -11.12 -0.53
CA THR A 262 -7.55 -9.72 -0.94
C THR A 262 -6.27 -8.95 -0.58
N PRO A 263 -5.97 -7.85 -1.29
CA PRO A 263 -4.85 -6.98 -0.93
C PRO A 263 -4.83 -6.55 0.55
N TRP A 264 -5.98 -6.18 1.12
CA TRP A 264 -6.08 -5.84 2.54
C TRP A 264 -5.75 -7.01 3.48
N GLU A 265 -6.19 -8.23 3.16
CA GLU A 265 -5.79 -9.42 3.92
C GLU A 265 -4.28 -9.68 3.76
N SER A 266 -3.72 -9.46 2.57
CA SER A 266 -2.28 -9.62 2.34
C SER A 266 -1.44 -8.62 3.12
N GLU A 267 -1.89 -7.38 3.27
CA GLU A 267 -1.17 -6.33 4.00
C GLU A 267 -0.97 -6.71 5.47
N ILE A 268 -2.03 -7.15 6.15
CA ILE A 268 -1.96 -7.54 7.57
C ILE A 268 -1.18 -8.84 7.78
N MET A 269 -1.12 -9.71 6.77
CA MET A 269 -0.33 -10.94 6.81
C MET A 269 1.17 -10.72 6.59
N ARG A 270 1.63 -9.50 6.26
CA ARG A 270 3.05 -9.24 6.11
C ARG A 270 3.72 -9.28 7.49
N PRO A 271 4.81 -10.04 7.66
CA PRO A 271 5.58 -10.02 8.88
C PRO A 271 6.33 -8.68 8.99
N ALA A 272 5.79 -7.75 9.78
CA ALA A 272 6.52 -6.55 10.18
C ALA A 272 7.35 -6.87 11.45
N PRO A 273 8.66 -6.59 11.47
CA PRO A 273 9.47 -6.84 12.67
C PRO A 273 8.93 -6.05 13.87
N PRO A 274 8.86 -6.64 15.09
CA PRO A 274 8.30 -5.96 16.27
C PRO A 274 8.92 -4.59 16.58
N LEU A 275 10.22 -4.44 16.32
CA LEU A 275 10.95 -3.18 16.51
C LEU A 275 10.49 -2.08 15.53
N PHE A 276 10.21 -2.43 14.27
CA PHE A 276 9.77 -1.47 13.24
C PHE A 276 8.41 -0.88 13.60
N ILE A 277 7.45 -1.73 13.96
CA ILE A 277 6.08 -1.31 14.33
C ILE A 277 6.13 -0.36 15.53
N SER A 278 6.93 -0.71 16.54
CA SER A 278 7.05 0.09 17.77
C SER A 278 7.67 1.48 17.50
N LEU A 279 8.75 1.51 16.69
CA LEU A 279 9.40 2.75 16.29
C LEU A 279 8.49 3.63 15.43
N LEU A 280 7.74 3.05 14.49
CA LEU A 280 6.85 3.79 13.59
C LEU A 280 5.61 4.31 14.31
N ALA A 281 5.04 3.53 15.23
CA ALA A 281 3.96 3.98 16.12
C ALA A 281 4.39 5.13 17.05
N TRP A 282 5.67 5.16 17.45
CA TRP A 282 6.25 6.28 18.20
C TRP A 282 6.56 7.49 17.30
N ALA A 283 7.17 7.26 16.13
CA ALA A 283 7.50 8.27 15.13
C ALA A 283 6.26 9.05 14.66
N GLY A 284 5.14 8.36 14.43
CA GLY A 284 3.86 9.00 14.12
C GLY A 284 3.36 9.96 15.22
N LYS A 285 3.85 9.84 16.45
CA LYS A 285 3.57 10.81 17.54
C LYS A 285 4.53 12.00 17.53
N LEU A 286 5.70 11.89 16.90
CA LEU A 286 6.63 13.00 16.69
C LEU A 286 6.20 13.94 15.56
N GLN A 287 5.46 13.45 14.56
CA GLN A 287 4.82 14.32 13.54
C GLN A 287 3.82 15.33 14.14
N LEU A 288 3.43 15.18 15.41
CA LEU A 288 2.62 16.15 16.17
C LEU A 288 3.46 17.28 16.81
N LEU A 289 4.78 17.24 16.70
CA LEU A 289 5.72 18.18 17.33
C LEU A 289 6.44 19.11 16.34
N ASP A 290 6.40 18.81 15.04
CA ASP A 290 6.85 19.75 14.02
C ASP A 290 5.70 20.68 13.65
N GLU A 291 5.87 21.98 13.93
CA GLU A 291 5.00 23.04 13.44
C GLU A 291 4.82 22.87 11.93
N GLY A 292 3.56 22.66 11.54
CA GLY A 292 3.25 22.05 10.26
C GLY A 292 3.55 22.96 9.08
N GLU A 293 4.43 22.50 8.20
CA GLU A 293 4.29 22.82 6.78
C GLU A 293 3.33 21.80 6.16
N THR A 294 2.04 22.14 6.21
CA THR A 294 1.06 21.61 5.25
C THR A 294 1.62 21.78 3.84
N PRO A 295 1.79 20.71 3.05
CA PRO A 295 1.87 20.85 1.60
C PRO A 295 0.46 21.23 1.12
N THR A 296 0.09 22.51 1.23
CA THR A 296 -1.08 23.01 0.53
C THR A 296 -0.76 23.03 -0.96
N ALA A 297 -1.04 21.92 -1.65
CA ALA A 297 -0.94 21.85 -3.11
C ALA A 297 -2.29 21.44 -3.70
N TYR A 298 -2.96 22.46 -4.25
CA TYR A 298 -4.13 22.36 -5.13
C TYR A 298 -3.71 21.98 -6.55
N PRO A 299 -4.50 21.20 -7.30
CA PRO A 299 -4.47 21.22 -8.76
C PRO A 299 -5.32 22.41 -9.27
N GLY A 300 -4.70 23.35 -9.99
CA GLY A 300 -5.41 24.41 -10.72
C GLY A 300 -4.98 25.85 -10.42
N ARG A 301 -4.21 26.09 -9.36
CA ARG A 301 -3.42 27.32 -9.14
C ARG A 301 -2.17 26.94 -8.35
N GLU A 302 -1.12 26.54 -9.06
CA GLU A 302 0.19 26.34 -8.46
C GLU A 302 0.73 27.69 -7.96
N ARG A 303 0.65 27.94 -6.66
CA ARG A 303 1.83 28.51 -6.01
C ARG A 303 2.80 27.34 -5.93
N LEU A 304 3.84 27.39 -6.76
CA LEU A 304 5.12 26.77 -6.47
C LEU A 304 5.31 26.80 -4.95
N PRO A 305 5.40 25.64 -4.25
CA PRO A 305 5.64 25.61 -2.80
C PRO A 305 6.74 26.60 -2.46
N ASP A 306 6.67 27.33 -1.35
CA ASP A 306 7.66 28.39 -1.08
C ASP A 306 9.09 27.84 -1.10
N TRP A 307 9.33 26.59 -0.70
CA TRP A 307 10.63 25.90 -0.92
C TRP A 307 10.99 25.66 -2.39
N MET A 308 10.02 25.40 -3.27
CA MET A 308 10.22 25.22 -4.71
C MET A 308 10.37 26.58 -5.39
N LYS A 309 9.71 27.62 -4.88
CA LYS A 309 9.93 29.01 -5.27
C LYS A 309 11.31 29.47 -4.83
N ASP A 310 11.74 29.16 -3.62
CA ASP A 310 13.09 29.43 -3.09
C ASP A 310 14.13 28.61 -3.84
N PHE A 311 13.84 27.35 -4.16
CA PHE A 311 14.67 26.52 -5.03
C PHE A 311 14.82 27.15 -6.42
N LEU A 312 13.72 27.58 -7.06
CA LEU A 312 13.77 28.27 -8.35
C LEU A 312 14.36 29.70 -8.26
N SER A 313 14.27 30.38 -7.11
CA SER A 313 14.70 31.76 -6.91
C SER A 313 16.18 31.88 -6.51
N ALA A 314 16.69 30.96 -5.68
CA ALA A 314 18.11 30.84 -5.37
C ALA A 314 18.94 30.54 -6.63
N GLN A 315 18.32 29.88 -7.61
CA GLN A 315 18.92 29.56 -8.92
C GLN A 315 19.01 30.76 -9.87
N HIS A 316 18.30 31.87 -9.61
CA HIS A 316 18.47 33.09 -10.39
C HIS A 316 19.75 33.87 -10.05
N GLN A 317 20.48 33.49 -8.99
CA GLN A 317 21.67 34.21 -8.53
C GLN A 317 23.01 33.58 -8.95
N ASP A 318 23.06 32.27 -9.23
CA ASP A 318 24.27 31.60 -9.75
C ASP A 318 24.00 31.01 -11.14
N GLY A 319 24.49 31.71 -12.17
CA GLY A 319 24.20 31.49 -13.59
C GLY A 319 24.75 30.22 -14.22
N ASP A 320 25.04 29.15 -13.47
CA ASP A 320 25.67 27.95 -14.02
C ASP A 320 25.29 26.63 -13.33
N MET A 321 23.99 26.31 -13.22
CA MET A 321 23.60 25.04 -12.58
C MET A 321 22.22 24.45 -12.94
N LEU A 322 21.79 24.36 -14.21
CA LEU A 322 20.78 23.34 -14.64
C LEU A 322 21.03 22.86 -16.09
N SER A 323 21.93 21.88 -16.25
CA SER A 323 21.89 20.96 -17.40
C SER A 323 20.72 19.98 -17.25
N SER A 324 20.24 19.43 -18.35
CA SER A 324 19.10 18.50 -18.43
C SER A 324 19.21 17.31 -17.44
N SER A 325 18.07 16.81 -16.95
CA SER A 325 17.95 15.60 -16.09
C SER A 325 18.37 15.76 -14.62
N ARG A 326 17.83 16.77 -13.93
CA ARG A 326 18.09 16.97 -12.49
C ARG A 326 16.92 16.51 -11.63
N PHE A 327 17.25 15.77 -10.57
CA PHE A 327 16.34 15.24 -9.57
C PHE A 327 16.62 15.92 -8.24
N THR A 328 15.57 16.26 -7.51
CA THR A 328 15.65 16.72 -6.12
C THR A 328 14.69 15.89 -5.27
N VAL A 329 15.10 15.54 -4.05
CA VAL A 329 14.23 14.89 -3.07
C VAL A 329 13.63 15.98 -2.22
N GLY A 330 12.30 16.08 -2.17
CA GLY A 330 11.59 16.99 -1.29
C GLY A 330 11.01 16.22 -0.12
N GLY A 331 11.36 16.60 1.11
CA GLY A 331 10.80 15.99 2.32
C GLY A 331 11.14 14.51 2.50
N GLU A 332 10.35 13.83 3.35
CA GLU A 332 10.64 12.49 3.85
C GLU A 332 10.43 11.37 2.80
N THR A 333 9.61 11.62 1.76
CA THR A 333 8.97 10.57 0.96
C THR A 333 8.56 10.98 -0.48
N TYR A 334 9.21 12.00 -1.04
CA TYR A 334 8.82 12.59 -2.33
C TYR A 334 10.01 13.01 -3.19
N ILE A 335 9.88 12.85 -4.51
CA ILE A 335 10.90 13.15 -5.51
C ILE A 335 10.36 14.15 -6.52
N VAL A 336 11.18 15.10 -6.94
CA VAL A 336 10.92 15.98 -8.09
C VAL A 336 11.94 15.71 -9.19
N ALA A 337 11.44 15.65 -10.42
CA ALA A 337 12.25 15.53 -11.63
C ALA A 337 12.02 16.71 -12.56
N GLY A 338 13.10 17.37 -12.96
CA GLY A 338 13.08 18.37 -14.03
C GLY A 338 13.50 17.76 -15.37
N VAL A 339 12.62 17.84 -16.37
CA VAL A 339 12.91 17.42 -17.75
C VAL A 339 12.67 18.55 -18.75
N ASP A 340 13.43 18.59 -19.85
CA ASP A 340 13.15 19.49 -20.97
C ASP A 340 11.99 18.96 -21.82
N ALA A 341 11.20 19.85 -22.43
CA ALA A 341 10.12 19.44 -23.35
C ALA A 341 10.66 18.66 -24.58
N SER A 342 11.93 18.83 -24.91
CA SER A 342 12.63 18.08 -25.97
C SER A 342 13.26 16.77 -25.46
N ALA A 343 13.08 16.41 -24.19
CA ALA A 343 13.65 15.19 -23.62
C ALA A 343 13.01 13.94 -24.24
N PRO A 344 13.77 12.85 -24.41
CA PRO A 344 13.22 11.57 -24.85
C PRO A 344 12.13 11.07 -23.88
N PRO A 345 11.02 10.48 -24.39
CA PRO A 345 9.93 9.96 -23.56
C PRO A 345 10.38 8.94 -22.50
N GLU A 346 11.48 8.24 -22.74
CA GLU A 346 12.05 7.22 -21.86
C GLU A 346 12.48 7.80 -20.50
N LEU A 347 12.83 9.09 -20.45
CA LEU A 347 13.16 9.80 -19.19
C LEU A 347 11.94 10.03 -18.29
N LEU A 348 10.72 9.85 -18.82
CA LEU A 348 9.47 9.91 -18.06
C LEU A 348 9.01 8.55 -17.55
N SER A 349 9.69 7.47 -17.95
CA SER A 349 9.50 6.12 -17.41
C SER A 349 10.48 5.92 -16.27
N VAL A 350 9.99 5.95 -15.03
CA VAL A 350 10.81 5.88 -13.82
C VAL A 350 10.32 4.73 -12.95
N VAL A 351 11.24 3.93 -12.43
CA VAL A 351 10.95 2.84 -11.50
C VAL A 351 11.92 2.86 -10.32
N ILE A 352 11.49 2.33 -9.17
CA ILE A 352 12.39 2.08 -8.03
C ILE A 352 13.23 0.83 -8.34
N ASP A 353 14.55 0.97 -8.28
CA ASP A 353 15.52 -0.11 -8.43
C ASP A 353 15.90 -0.68 -7.05
N ALA A 354 16.65 -1.79 -7.04
CA ALA A 354 17.10 -2.41 -5.79
C ALA A 354 17.87 -1.37 -4.94
N PRO A 355 17.57 -1.26 -3.63
CA PRO A 355 18.27 -0.33 -2.76
C PRO A 355 19.77 -0.56 -2.80
N GLU A 356 20.54 0.51 -2.67
CA GLU A 356 21.99 0.48 -2.67
C GLU A 356 22.52 0.65 -1.24
N ARG A 357 23.46 -0.21 -0.82
CA ARG A 357 24.25 0.02 0.39
C ARG A 357 25.54 0.67 -0.08
N ARG A 358 25.78 1.91 0.32
CA ARG A 358 27.02 2.62 -0.06
C ARG A 358 28.15 2.29 0.90
N ASP A 359 27.84 2.23 2.19
CA ASP A 359 28.77 1.89 3.27
C ASP A 359 27.99 1.28 4.46
N SER A 360 28.63 1.21 5.64
CA SER A 360 28.00 0.65 6.84
C SER A 360 26.82 1.47 7.37
N THR A 361 26.80 2.79 7.12
CA THR A 361 25.85 3.75 7.71
C THR A 361 24.92 4.41 6.69
N THR A 362 25.17 4.24 5.40
CA THR A 362 24.43 4.89 4.32
C THR A 362 23.64 3.88 3.49
N LEU A 363 22.32 4.05 3.51
CA LEU A 363 21.38 3.33 2.66
C LEU A 363 20.84 4.28 1.60
N ALA A 364 20.77 3.87 0.33
CA ALA A 364 20.30 4.76 -0.74
C ALA A 364 19.10 4.19 -1.49
N LEU A 365 18.05 5.01 -1.62
CA LEU A 365 16.95 4.76 -2.54
C LEU A 365 17.45 4.97 -3.96
N ARG A 366 17.24 4.00 -4.84
CA ARG A 366 17.70 4.08 -6.22
C ARG A 366 16.50 4.10 -7.17
N ILE A 367 16.49 5.03 -8.10
CA ILE A 367 15.53 5.07 -9.21
C ILE A 367 16.25 4.81 -10.53
N ARG A 368 15.55 4.17 -11.45
CA ARG A 368 16.02 3.85 -12.80
C ARG A 368 15.05 4.39 -13.84
N PHE A 369 15.60 5.01 -14.88
CA PHE A 369 14.86 5.56 -16.01
C PHE A 369 14.69 4.51 -17.12
N GLY A 370 13.77 4.77 -18.05
CA GLY A 370 13.53 3.91 -19.22
C GLY A 370 14.74 3.79 -20.13
N ASP A 371 15.61 4.80 -20.17
CA ASP A 371 16.88 4.81 -20.90
C ASP A 371 18.01 4.01 -20.20
N GLY A 372 17.73 3.48 -19.00
CA GLY A 372 18.69 2.73 -18.18
C GLY A 372 19.50 3.58 -17.21
N THR A 373 19.41 4.91 -17.26
CA THR A 373 20.07 5.82 -16.31
C THR A 373 19.61 5.50 -14.89
N LYS A 374 20.53 5.57 -13.91
CA LYS A 374 20.22 5.35 -12.49
C LYS A 374 20.58 6.57 -11.65
N LYS A 375 19.75 6.88 -10.67
CA LYS A 375 20.00 7.94 -9.67
C LYS A 375 19.79 7.37 -8.28
N SER A 376 20.68 7.71 -7.36
CA SER A 376 20.64 7.24 -5.97
C SER A 376 20.47 8.43 -5.02
N PHE A 377 19.64 8.25 -4.00
CA PHE A 377 19.32 9.21 -2.96
C PHE A 377 19.74 8.62 -1.61
N PRO A 378 20.89 9.05 -1.05
CA PRO A 378 21.41 8.49 0.19
C PRO A 378 20.64 8.98 1.42
N TYR A 379 20.50 8.10 2.40
CA TYR A 379 20.01 8.34 3.75
C TYR A 379 21.16 8.00 4.69
N ASP A 380 21.65 9.00 5.43
CA ASP A 380 22.64 8.79 6.47
C ASP A 380 21.93 8.27 7.73
N LEU A 381 22.07 6.97 8.01
CA LEU A 381 21.40 6.34 9.16
C LEU A 381 22.03 6.78 10.49
N GLU A 382 23.18 7.47 10.48
CA GLU A 382 23.72 8.08 11.69
C GLU A 382 22.97 9.35 12.10
N ASN A 383 22.41 10.06 11.12
CA ASN A 383 21.58 11.22 11.36
C ASN A 383 20.16 10.77 11.74
N GLY A 384 19.69 11.22 12.90
CA GLY A 384 18.39 10.85 13.45
C GLY A 384 17.20 11.16 12.54
N ARG A 385 17.27 12.23 11.75
CA ARG A 385 16.22 12.63 10.81
C ARG A 385 16.23 11.73 9.57
N ASP A 386 17.40 11.43 9.01
CA ASP A 386 17.50 10.53 7.87
C ASP A 386 17.22 9.07 8.25
N LEU A 387 17.58 8.65 9.46
CA LEU A 387 17.17 7.39 10.05
C LEU A 387 15.64 7.31 10.17
N LEU A 388 14.99 8.37 10.65
CA LEU A 388 13.53 8.46 10.73
C LEU A 388 12.88 8.37 9.33
N LYS A 389 13.41 9.09 8.34
CA LYS A 389 12.93 8.97 6.95
C LYS A 389 13.13 7.58 6.38
N ALA A 390 14.25 6.91 6.69
CA ALA A 390 14.51 5.54 6.25
C ALA A 390 13.55 4.53 6.89
N LEU A 391 13.15 4.75 8.15
CA LEU A 391 12.10 4.00 8.82
C LEU A 391 10.75 4.22 8.13
N TYR A 392 10.36 5.47 7.83
CA TYR A 392 9.13 5.75 7.10
C TYR A 392 9.12 5.14 5.69
N MET A 393 10.24 5.20 4.98
CA MET A 393 10.41 4.59 3.66
C MET A 393 10.21 3.06 3.71
N ALA A 394 10.52 2.41 4.85
CA ALA A 394 10.25 0.99 5.03
C ALA A 394 8.76 0.67 5.18
N GLU A 395 7.96 1.63 5.64
CA GLU A 395 6.51 1.50 5.79
C GLU A 395 5.72 1.93 4.56
N GLN A 396 6.28 2.85 3.76
CA GLN A 396 5.64 3.31 2.54
C GLN A 396 5.57 2.23 1.46
N ASP A 397 4.40 2.16 0.83
CA ASP A 397 4.18 1.28 -0.30
C ASP A 397 4.60 1.92 -1.64
N ASP A 398 4.64 3.25 -1.69
CA ASP A 398 5.01 4.05 -2.86
C ASP A 398 5.64 5.41 -2.53
N VAL A 399 6.42 5.92 -3.48
CA VAL A 399 7.07 7.24 -3.44
C VAL A 399 6.45 8.11 -4.52
N ARG A 400 5.95 9.28 -4.16
CA ARG A 400 5.43 10.24 -5.15
C ARG A 400 6.59 10.91 -5.88
N LEU A 401 6.50 10.94 -7.21
CA LEU A 401 7.41 11.61 -8.12
C LEU A 401 6.65 12.69 -8.90
N ASP A 402 6.96 13.97 -8.69
CA ASP A 402 6.45 15.04 -9.54
C ASP A 402 7.44 15.37 -10.64
N VAL A 403 6.93 15.43 -11.86
CA VAL A 403 7.69 15.81 -13.04
C VAL A 403 7.36 17.24 -13.41
N ILE A 404 8.37 18.08 -13.51
CA ILE A 404 8.30 19.46 -13.96
C ILE A 404 8.98 19.53 -15.33
N VAL A 405 8.30 20.13 -16.30
CA VAL A 405 8.75 20.24 -17.69
C VAL A 405 9.20 21.67 -17.99
N ARG A 406 10.40 21.83 -18.54
CA ARG A 406 10.88 23.11 -19.07
C ARG A 406 10.46 23.24 -20.53
N GLY A 407 9.59 24.23 -20.81
CA GLY A 407 9.18 24.56 -22.17
C GLY A 407 10.32 25.15 -23.01
N ALA A 408 10.11 25.29 -24.32
CA ALA A 408 11.06 25.94 -25.22
C ALA A 408 11.32 27.42 -24.86
N ASP A 409 10.38 28.04 -24.15
CA ASP A 409 10.47 29.37 -23.55
C ASP A 409 11.30 29.42 -22.26
N LYS A 410 11.92 28.29 -21.88
CA LYS A 410 12.71 28.09 -20.66
C LYS A 410 11.91 28.23 -19.36
N VAL A 411 10.58 28.24 -19.42
CA VAL A 411 9.71 28.29 -18.24
C VAL A 411 9.41 26.87 -17.77
N TRP A 412 9.65 26.61 -16.50
CA TRP A 412 9.29 25.37 -15.82
C TRP A 412 7.81 25.36 -15.49
N ARG A 413 7.13 24.27 -15.83
CA ARG A 413 5.70 24.04 -15.56
C ARG A 413 5.52 22.63 -15.01
N PHE A 414 4.58 22.44 -14.10
CA PHE A 414 4.20 21.10 -13.70
C PHE A 414 3.76 20.29 -14.92
N GLY A 415 4.27 19.07 -15.01
CA GLY A 415 3.91 18.11 -16.05
C GLY A 415 2.91 17.10 -15.51
N LYS A 416 3.33 16.27 -14.56
CA LYS A 416 2.52 15.19 -13.98
C LYS A 416 3.08 14.72 -12.64
N SER A 417 2.22 14.14 -11.80
CA SER A 417 2.62 13.34 -10.65
C SER A 417 2.56 11.86 -11.01
N LEU A 418 3.55 11.10 -10.55
CA LEU A 418 3.62 9.64 -10.65
C LEU A 418 3.78 9.06 -9.25
N TYR A 419 3.33 7.82 -9.05
CA TYR A 419 3.61 7.06 -7.83
C TYR A 419 4.50 5.88 -8.18
N LEU A 420 5.70 5.88 -7.60
CA LEU A 420 6.70 4.85 -7.81
C LEU A 420 6.53 3.77 -6.73
N VAL A 421 6.11 2.58 -7.13
CA VAL A 421 5.90 1.46 -6.21
C VAL A 421 7.22 0.72 -5.98
N MET A 422 7.57 0.48 -4.72
CA MET A 422 8.71 -0.39 -4.38
C MET A 422 8.24 -1.85 -4.44
N THR A 423 8.98 -2.70 -5.15
CA THR A 423 8.67 -4.14 -5.17
C THR A 423 8.85 -4.75 -3.79
N GLN A 424 8.15 -5.85 -3.51
CA GLN A 424 8.29 -6.56 -2.24
C GLN A 424 9.75 -6.96 -1.98
N GLU A 425 10.44 -7.50 -2.98
CA GLU A 425 11.86 -7.87 -2.90
C GLU A 425 12.74 -6.67 -2.49
N HIS A 426 12.55 -5.51 -3.13
CA HIS A 426 13.32 -4.31 -2.82
C HIS A 426 13.03 -3.79 -1.42
N ARG A 427 11.77 -3.87 -0.96
CA ARG A 427 11.37 -3.49 0.39
C ARG A 427 11.97 -4.42 1.44
N GLU A 428 11.98 -5.72 1.20
CA GLU A 428 12.63 -6.70 2.09
C GLU A 428 14.14 -6.44 2.21
N ILE A 429 14.80 -6.09 1.11
CA ILE A 429 16.22 -5.66 1.12
C ILE A 429 16.40 -4.39 1.96
N TRP A 430 15.51 -3.40 1.80
CA TRP A 430 15.53 -2.16 2.59
C TRP A 430 15.39 -2.43 4.09
N VAL A 431 14.33 -3.14 4.47
CA VAL A 431 14.01 -3.49 5.87
C VAL A 431 15.15 -4.29 6.49
N ARG A 432 15.68 -5.30 5.79
CA ARG A 432 16.77 -6.13 6.31
C ARG A 432 18.02 -5.31 6.61
N ARG A 433 18.40 -4.41 5.71
CA ARG A 433 19.59 -3.56 5.91
C ARG A 433 19.41 -2.58 7.05
N LEU A 434 18.22 -2.01 7.19
CA LEU A 434 17.91 -1.11 8.28
C LEU A 434 17.86 -1.84 9.62
N LEU A 435 17.28 -3.04 9.70
CA LEU A 435 17.38 -3.92 10.87
C LEU A 435 18.81 -4.21 11.27
N SER A 436 19.65 -4.62 10.31
CA SER A 436 21.07 -4.91 10.58
C SER A 436 21.78 -3.69 11.17
N PHE A 437 21.54 -2.49 10.64
CA PHE A 437 22.09 -1.26 11.20
C PHE A 437 21.60 -1.00 12.63
N LEU A 438 20.29 -1.14 12.88
CA LEU A 438 19.71 -0.91 14.20
C LEU A 438 20.25 -1.89 15.26
N GLU A 439 20.44 -3.15 14.87
CA GLU A 439 21.03 -4.18 15.70
C GLU A 439 22.51 -3.88 16.00
N GLU A 440 23.32 -3.61 14.96
CA GLU A 440 24.74 -3.31 15.09
C GLU A 440 25.00 -2.07 15.97
N LYS A 441 24.23 -1.00 15.79
CA LYS A 441 24.47 0.29 16.48
C LYS A 441 23.80 0.38 17.85
N PHE A 442 22.58 -0.12 17.98
CA PHE A 442 21.76 0.09 19.17
C PHE A 442 21.47 -1.20 19.94
N GLY A 443 21.85 -2.37 19.43
CA GLY A 443 21.50 -3.66 20.03
C GLY A 443 19.99 -3.91 20.04
N SER A 444 19.26 -3.29 19.11
CA SER A 444 17.78 -3.27 19.07
C SER A 444 17.11 -2.63 20.30
N ASP A 445 17.84 -1.83 21.08
CA ASP A 445 17.28 -1.07 22.21
C ASP A 445 16.47 0.12 21.68
N GLU A 446 15.14 0.00 21.79
CA GLU A 446 14.20 0.97 21.25
C GLU A 446 14.38 2.37 21.85
N ASP A 447 14.61 2.48 23.16
CA ASP A 447 14.72 3.79 23.81
C ASP A 447 16.02 4.50 23.41
N ARG A 448 17.10 3.76 23.19
CA ARG A 448 18.35 4.31 22.64
C ARG A 448 18.17 4.85 21.22
N ILE A 449 17.42 4.14 20.38
CA ILE A 449 17.10 4.58 19.01
C ILE A 449 16.26 5.87 19.04
N ARG A 450 15.20 5.89 19.86
CA ARG A 450 14.33 7.07 20.04
C ARG A 450 15.10 8.30 20.50
N LEU A 451 16.02 8.13 21.46
CA LEU A 451 16.86 9.21 21.96
C LEU A 451 17.83 9.74 20.90
N ALA A 452 18.37 8.89 20.03
CA ALA A 452 19.23 9.32 18.93
C ALA A 452 18.45 10.19 17.93
N ILE A 453 17.25 9.76 17.54
CA ILE A 453 16.36 10.52 16.65
C ILE A 453 16.00 11.89 17.26
N LEU A 454 15.58 11.92 18.52
CA LEU A 454 15.16 13.15 19.21
C LEU A 454 16.29 14.17 19.40
N ARG A 455 17.54 13.71 19.62
CA ARG A 455 18.69 14.60 19.81
C ARG A 455 18.96 15.42 18.57
N ASP A 456 18.92 14.80 17.40
CA ASP A 456 19.25 15.47 16.14
C ASP A 456 18.13 16.40 15.69
N ILE A 457 16.87 16.02 15.90
CA ILE A 457 15.71 16.89 15.61
C ILE A 457 15.77 18.17 16.48
N ARG A 458 16.16 18.08 17.76
CA ARG A 458 16.25 19.25 18.64
C ARG A 458 17.42 20.18 18.32
N GLN A 459 18.57 19.66 17.90
CA GLN A 459 19.76 20.47 17.63
C GLN A 459 19.63 21.38 16.39
N GLU A 460 18.70 21.07 15.47
CA GLU A 460 18.40 21.93 14.32
C GLU A 460 17.41 23.05 14.64
N ASN A 461 16.46 22.84 15.56
CA ASN A 461 15.49 23.87 15.95
C ASN A 461 16.08 25.01 16.80
N ASP A 462 17.28 24.80 17.37
CA ASP A 462 18.05 25.82 18.09
C ASP A 462 19.04 26.59 17.18
N LYS A 463 19.05 26.32 15.86
CA LYS A 463 19.80 27.07 14.83
C LYS A 463 18.85 27.93 14.00
#